data_AF-A0A5C7WQJ8-F1
#
_entry.id   AF-A0A5C7WQJ8-F1
#
_cell.length_a   1.000
_cell.length_b   1.000
_cell.length_c   1.000
_cell.angle_alpha   90.00
_cell.angle_beta   90.00
_cell.angle_gamma   90.00
#
_symmetry.space_group_name_H-M   'P 1'
#
loop_
_entity.id
_entity.type
_entity.pdbx_description
1 polymer ?
#
loop_
_entity_poly.entity_id
_entity_poly.type
_entity_poly.pdbx_seq_one_letter_code
_entity_poly.pdbx_strand_id
1 'polypeptide(L)'
;MTLVVTPEVLRTTQQAIEAALGQATAIANGYLGSHEGLGSAVWGGQAQLASVNTASQINHDLQQTITGGTRLANGLSQAASMIEQHEADAAHSLTSFAANA
;
A
#
# COMPACT_ATOMS: atom_id res chain seq x y z
N MET A 1 -4.91 -26.02 6.66
CA MET A 1 -4.16 -25.12 7.55
C MET A 1 -4.88 -23.78 7.52
N THR A 2 -5.45 -23.33 8.63
CA THR A 2 -6.12 -22.03 8.75
C THR A 2 -5.08 -20.98 9.13
N LEU A 3 -4.98 -19.89 8.36
CA LEU A 3 -4.14 -18.75 8.70
C LEU A 3 -4.72 -18.09 9.95
N VAL A 4 -3.94 -18.01 11.03
CA VAL A 4 -4.30 -17.20 12.20
C VAL A 4 -3.91 -15.76 11.87
N VAL A 5 -4.92 -14.90 11.68
CA VAL A 5 -4.72 -13.48 11.39
C VAL A 5 -4.64 -12.74 12.72
N THR A 6 -3.43 -12.54 13.22
CA THR A 6 -3.18 -11.73 14.42
C THR A 6 -3.06 -10.24 14.06
N PRO A 7 -3.21 -9.34 15.04
CA PRO A 7 -2.95 -7.91 14.83
C PRO A 7 -1.56 -7.64 14.26
N GLU A 8 -0.56 -8.41 14.67
CA GLU A 8 0.81 -8.30 14.18
C GLU A 8 0.96 -8.68 12.70
N VAL A 9 0.27 -9.74 12.25
CA VAL A 9 0.25 -10.10 10.82
C VAL A 9 -0.37 -8.96 9.99
N LEU A 10 -1.41 -8.30 10.50
CA LEU A 10 -2.03 -7.16 9.81
C LEU A 10 -1.10 -5.94 9.75
N ARG A 11 -0.42 -5.59 10.85
CA ARG A 11 0.54 -4.49 10.90
C ARG A 11 1.77 -4.72 10.02
N THR A 12 2.33 -5.92 10.05
CA THR A 12 3.47 -6.27 9.18
C THR A 12 3.06 -6.24 7.70
N THR A 13 1.85 -6.68 7.38
CA THR A 13 1.30 -6.57 6.01
C THR A 13 1.09 -5.11 5.61
N GLN A 14 0.58 -4.26 6.50
CA GLN A 14 0.46 -2.82 6.28
C GLN A 14 1.83 -2.20 5.93
N GLN A 15 2.85 -2.46 6.74
CA GLN A 15 4.21 -1.94 6.53
C GLN A 15 4.79 -2.42 5.20
N ALA A 16 4.55 -3.68 4.82
CA ALA A 16 5.00 -4.21 3.53
C ALA A 16 4.33 -3.49 2.35
N ILE A 17 3.03 -3.16 2.45
CA ILE A 17 2.32 -2.37 1.44
C ILE A 17 2.90 -0.96 1.36
N GLU A 18 3.10 -0.28 2.49
CA GLU A 18 3.67 1.07 2.53
C GLU A 18 5.08 1.11 1.91
N ALA A 19 5.92 0.12 2.22
CA ALA A 19 7.25 -0.02 1.62
C ALA A 19 7.16 -0.26 0.10
N ALA A 20 6.27 -1.13 -0.36
CA ALA A 20 6.07 -1.40 -1.77
C ALA A 20 5.57 -0.17 -2.54
N LEU A 21 4.66 0.61 -1.94
CA LEU A 21 4.21 1.88 -2.51
C LEU A 21 5.36 2.87 -2.65
N GLY A 22 6.18 3.03 -1.61
CA GLY A 22 7.37 3.88 -1.67
C GLY A 22 8.33 3.46 -2.79
N GLN A 23 8.56 2.16 -2.94
CA GLN A 23 9.39 1.62 -4.02
C GLN A 23 8.79 1.88 -5.41
N ALA A 24 7.48 1.67 -5.58
CA ALA A 24 6.79 1.94 -6.83
C ALA A 24 6.87 3.42 -7.23
N THR A 25 6.68 4.33 -6.26
CA THR A 25 6.85 5.77 -6.48
C THR A 25 8.28 6.12 -6.88
N ALA A 26 9.29 5.55 -6.24
CA ALA A 26 10.69 5.79 -6.58
C ALA A 26 11.01 5.33 -8.02
N ILE A 27 10.54 4.14 -8.42
CA ILE A 27 10.73 3.59 -9.77
C ILE A 27 10.07 4.49 -10.82
N ALA A 28 8.81 4.86 -10.60
CA ALA A 28 8.06 5.70 -11.53
C ALA A 28 8.70 7.09 -11.69
N ASN A 29 9.08 7.73 -10.58
CA ASN A 29 9.78 9.01 -10.61
C ASN A 29 11.15 8.91 -11.30
N GLY A 30 11.89 7.81 -11.11
CA GLY A 30 13.13 7.55 -11.81
C GLY A 30 12.95 7.44 -13.33
N TYR A 31 11.91 6.74 -13.78
CA TYR A 31 11.55 6.66 -15.20
C TYR A 31 11.17 8.02 -15.77
N LEU A 32 10.30 8.78 -15.07
CA LEU A 32 9.83 10.09 -15.52
C LEU A 32 10.96 11.11 -15.59
N GLY A 33 11.82 11.19 -14.58
CA GLY A 33 12.97 12.10 -14.58
C GLY A 33 13.99 11.75 -15.68
N SER A 34 14.23 10.46 -15.91
CA SER A 34 15.08 10.01 -17.04
C SER A 34 14.45 10.35 -18.38
N HIS A 35 13.12 10.27 -18.49
CA HIS A 35 12.37 10.59 -19.70
C HIS A 35 12.35 12.09 -20.01
N GLU A 36 12.10 12.94 -19.02
CA GLU A 36 12.22 14.40 -19.12
C GLU A 36 13.64 14.83 -19.53
N GLY A 37 14.67 14.14 -19.02
CA GLY A 37 16.07 14.40 -19.35
C GLY A 37 16.48 13.99 -20.77
N LEU A 38 15.76 13.06 -21.42
CA LEU A 38 16.06 12.61 -22.79
C LEU A 38 15.36 13.45 -23.88
N GLY A 39 14.25 14.11 -23.56
CA GLY A 39 13.63 15.20 -24.33
C GLY A 39 13.41 14.99 -25.84
N SER A 40 13.05 16.07 -26.54
CA SER A 40 12.92 16.12 -28.01
C SER A 40 14.26 15.94 -28.75
N ALA A 41 15.37 15.93 -28.01
CA ALA A 41 16.73 15.84 -28.54
C ALA A 41 17.08 14.43 -29.04
N VAL A 42 16.46 13.38 -28.49
CA VAL A 42 16.77 11.98 -28.84
C VAL A 42 15.62 11.31 -29.61
N TRP A 43 14.37 11.71 -29.38
CA TRP A 43 13.18 11.08 -29.97
C TRP A 43 12.36 12.14 -30.70
N GLY A 44 12.26 12.04 -32.03
CA GLY A 44 11.46 12.92 -32.87
C GLY A 44 10.17 12.25 -33.37
N GLY A 45 9.12 13.04 -33.63
CA GLY A 45 7.90 12.57 -34.29
C GLY A 45 7.06 11.59 -33.44
N GLN A 46 6.61 10.49 -34.03
CA GLN A 46 5.72 9.51 -33.38
C GLN A 46 6.35 8.84 -32.15
N ALA A 47 7.67 8.70 -32.13
CA ALA A 47 8.40 8.11 -31.01
C ALA A 47 8.32 9.00 -29.76
N GLN A 48 8.39 10.32 -29.93
CA GLN A 48 8.21 11.29 -28.85
C GLN A 48 6.79 11.23 -28.27
N LEU A 49 5.78 11.22 -29.14
CA LEU A 49 4.36 11.16 -28.74
C LEU A 49 4.03 9.88 -27.99
N ALA A 50 4.47 8.72 -28.49
CA ALA A 50 4.28 7.44 -27.82
C ALA A 50 4.91 7.46 -26.43
N SER A 51 6.12 8.01 -26.32
CA SER A 51 6.84 8.04 -25.05
C SER A 51 6.20 8.97 -24.01
N VAL A 52 5.72 10.15 -24.41
CA VAL A 52 4.96 11.07 -23.54
C VAL A 52 3.65 10.43 -23.08
N ASN A 53 2.95 9.74 -23.98
CA ASN A 53 1.72 9.01 -23.63
C ASN A 53 2.01 7.90 -22.60
N THR A 54 3.10 7.14 -22.76
CA THR A 54 3.52 6.14 -21.78
C THR A 54 3.85 6.78 -20.43
N ALA A 55 4.56 7.91 -20.40
CA ALA A 55 4.84 8.65 -19.16
C ALA A 55 3.56 9.10 -18.45
N SER A 56 2.58 9.60 -19.21
CA SER A 56 1.26 9.96 -18.68
C SER A 56 0.53 8.75 -18.08
N GLN A 57 0.55 7.61 -18.78
CA GLN A 57 -0.05 6.38 -18.30
C GLN A 57 0.60 5.88 -17.00
N ILE A 58 1.93 5.89 -16.93
CA ILE A 58 2.69 5.50 -15.72
C ILE A 58 2.28 6.39 -14.54
N ASN A 59 2.17 7.71 -14.75
CA ASN A 59 1.70 8.63 -13.71
C ASN A 59 0.28 8.30 -13.24
N HIS A 60 -0.62 8.01 -14.17
CA HIS A 60 -2.00 7.65 -13.86
C HIS A 60 -2.07 6.35 -13.03
N ASP A 61 -1.41 5.30 -13.49
CA ASP A 61 -1.40 3.98 -12.85
C ASP A 61 -0.74 4.04 -11.47
N LEU A 62 0.32 4.85 -11.32
CA LEU A 62 0.96 5.10 -10.03
C LEU A 62 0.00 5.77 -9.05
N GLN A 63 -0.74 6.80 -9.46
CA GLN A 63 -1.71 7.47 -8.60
C GLN A 63 -2.84 6.53 -8.14
N GLN A 64 -3.34 5.68 -9.04
CA GLN A 64 -4.31 4.65 -8.70
C GLN A 64 -3.75 3.65 -7.71
N THR A 65 -2.52 3.18 -7.94
CA THR A 65 -1.81 2.23 -7.06
C THR A 65 -1.60 2.81 -5.66
N ILE A 66 -1.11 4.04 -5.56
CA ILE A 66 -0.93 4.75 -4.28
C ILE A 66 -2.27 4.88 -3.55
N THR A 67 -3.31 5.29 -4.26
CA THR A 67 -4.64 5.47 -3.67
C THR A 67 -5.19 4.16 -3.13
N GLY A 68 -5.14 3.09 -3.93
CA GLY A 68 -5.60 1.76 -3.54
C GLY A 68 -4.79 1.17 -2.39
N GLY A 69 -3.47 1.21 -2.49
CA GLY A 69 -2.57 0.69 -1.46
C GLY A 69 -2.68 1.44 -0.13
N THR A 70 -2.81 2.78 -0.16
CA THR A 70 -3.03 3.57 1.07
C THR A 70 -4.34 3.20 1.75
N ARG A 71 -5.42 3.02 0.97
CA ARG A 71 -6.70 2.55 1.51
C ARG A 71 -6.59 1.17 2.14
N LEU A 72 -5.85 0.25 1.49
CA LEU A 72 -5.62 -1.09 2.02
C LEU A 72 -4.81 -1.06 3.32
N ALA A 73 -3.70 -0.31 3.35
CA ALA A 73 -2.87 -0.12 4.54
C ALA A 73 -3.70 0.41 5.73
N ASN A 74 -4.52 1.43 5.49
CA ASN A 74 -5.43 1.98 6.50
C ASN A 74 -6.46 0.95 6.99
N GLY A 75 -7.02 0.15 6.07
CA GLY A 75 -7.97 -0.91 6.41
C GLY A 75 -7.34 -2.00 7.30
N LEU A 76 -6.11 -2.40 6.99
CA LEU A 76 -5.35 -3.36 7.80
C LEU A 76 -5.06 -2.82 9.21
N SER A 77 -4.70 -1.53 9.32
CA SER A 77 -4.49 -0.86 10.61
C SER A 77 -5.75 -0.83 11.48
N GLN A 78 -6.91 -0.53 10.87
CA GLN A 78 -8.20 -0.57 11.56
C GLN A 78 -8.56 -1.99 11.99
N ALA A 79 -8.40 -2.97 11.10
CA ALA A 79 -8.67 -4.37 11.42
C ALA A 79 -7.79 -4.88 12.57
N ALA A 80 -6.50 -4.49 12.60
CA ALA A 80 -5.60 -4.82 13.71
C ALA A 80 -6.13 -4.28 15.04
N SER A 81 -6.51 -3.00 15.07
CA SER A 81 -7.09 -2.36 16.26
C SER A 81 -8.38 -3.03 16.73
N MET A 82 -9.25 -3.44 15.80
CA MET A 82 -10.50 -4.14 16.14
C MET A 82 -10.23 -5.52 16.76
N ILE A 83 -9.26 -6.27 16.24
CA ILE A 83 -8.91 -7.58 16.79
C ILE A 83 -8.33 -7.41 18.20
N GLU A 84 -7.45 -6.43 18.42
CA GLU A 84 -6.91 -6.15 19.76
C GLU A 84 -8.00 -5.80 20.78
N GLN A 85 -9.00 -5.00 20.36
CA GLN A 85 -10.16 -4.68 21.20
C GLN A 85 -10.97 -5.94 21.52
N HIS A 86 -11.26 -6.78 20.51
CA HIS A 86 -11.98 -8.03 20.73
C HIS A 86 -11.23 -8.98 21.68
N GLU A 87 -9.90 -9.05 21.59
CA GLU A 87 -9.07 -9.85 22.50
C GLU A 87 -9.11 -9.30 23.94
N ALA A 88 -9.05 -7.99 24.12
CA ALA A 88 -9.15 -7.34 25.43
C ALA A 88 -10.53 -7.56 26.08
N ASP A 89 -11.61 -7.40 25.30
CA ASP A 89 -12.99 -7.60 25.76
C ASP A 89 -13.23 -9.07 26.14
N ALA A 90 -12.72 -10.01 25.34
CA ALA A 90 -12.81 -11.43 25.65
C ALA A 90 -12.07 -11.79 26.95
N ALA A 91 -10.87 -11.25 27.15
CA ALA A 91 -10.10 -11.44 28.38
C ALA A 91 -10.82 -10.86 29.61
N HIS A 92 -11.43 -9.68 29.46
CA HIS A 92 -12.24 -9.07 30.52
C HIS A 92 -13.46 -9.92 30.87
N SER A 93 -14.20 -10.40 29.86
CA SER A 93 -15.36 -11.26 30.03
C SER A 93 -15.00 -12.57 30.75
N LEU A 94 -13.92 -13.23 30.33
CA LEU A 94 -13.40 -14.43 30.98
C LEU A 94 -13.02 -14.20 32.45
N THR A 95 -12.34 -13.09 32.73
CA THR A 95 -11.97 -12.72 34.10
C THR A 95 -13.20 -12.47 34.96
N SER A 96 -14.21 -11.79 34.40
CA SER A 96 -15.48 -11.52 35.08
C SER A 96 -16.27 -12.80 35.36
N PHE A 97 -16.25 -13.77 34.44
CA PHE A 97 -16.89 -15.06 34.63
C PHE A 97 -16.19 -15.86 35.74
N ALA A 98 -14.86 -15.96 35.69
CA ALA A 98 -14.08 -16.68 36.69
C ALA A 98 -14.19 -16.07 38.11
N ALA A 99 -14.38 -14.75 38.22
CA ALA A 99 -14.59 -14.08 39.50
C ALA A 99 -16.00 -14.28 40.09
N ASN A 100 -16.98 -14.68 39.26
CA ASN A 100 -18.37 -14.91 39.65
C ASN A 100 -18.75 -16.41 39.71
N ALA A 101 -17.79 -17.32 39.48
CA ALA A 101 -17.94 -18.77 39.55
C ALA A 101 -17.38 -19.32 40.88
#